data_AF-A0A959T7B7-F1
#
_entry.id   AF-A0A959T7B7-F1
#
_cell.length_a   1.000
_cell.length_b   1.000
_cell.length_c   1.000
_cell.angle_alpha   90.00
_cell.angle_beta   90.00
_cell.angle_gamma   90.00
#
_symmetry.space_group_name_H-M   'P 1'
#
loop_
_entity.id
_entity.type
_entity.pdbx_description
1 polymer ?
#
loop_
_entity_poly.entity_id
_entity_poly.type
_entity_poly.pdbx_seq_one_letter_code
_entity_poly.pdbx_strand_id
1 'polypeptide(L)'
;MNTPDDMENGTNEEAFEPAVPLTELQRAAGRVREQVHRVIVGQQGLVDQLLIALLSDGHVLIEGAPGLAKTLTAKLLARCVRTGFSRIQFTPDLMPTDLIGTSVFDPRTTEFTFRPG
;
A
#
# COMPACT_ATOMS: atom_id res chain seq x y z
N MET A 1 43.13 20.91 -41.14
CA MET A 1 42.50 22.21 -40.83
C MET A 1 41.06 21.92 -40.46
N ASN A 2 40.63 22.40 -39.30
CA ASN A 2 39.41 22.03 -38.55
C ASN A 2 38.07 22.10 -39.33
N THR A 3 37.12 21.28 -38.87
CA THR A 3 35.66 21.42 -38.99
C THR A 3 35.17 22.75 -38.39
N PRO A 4 34.01 23.27 -38.82
CA PRO A 4 32.80 23.02 -38.05
C PRO A 4 31.54 22.91 -38.92
N ASP A 5 30.77 21.85 -38.74
CA ASP A 5 29.34 21.89 -39.02
C ASP A 5 28.64 21.44 -37.74
N ASP A 6 27.76 22.32 -37.30
CA ASP A 6 27.07 22.31 -36.02
C ASP A 6 26.02 21.20 -36.02
N MET A 7 26.08 20.30 -35.04
CA MET A 7 24.87 19.70 -34.48
C MET A 7 25.08 19.46 -32.98
N GLU A 8 24.57 20.42 -32.22
CA GLU A 8 24.36 20.36 -30.77
C GLU A 8 23.62 19.07 -30.39
N ASN A 9 24.32 18.17 -29.68
CA ASN A 9 23.65 17.13 -28.92
C ASN A 9 23.20 17.74 -27.59
N GLY A 10 22.06 18.44 -27.64
CA GLY A 10 21.39 18.99 -26.46
C GLY A 10 20.69 17.90 -25.64
N THR A 11 21.42 16.94 -25.08
CA THR A 11 20.93 16.11 -23.99
C THR A 11 21.25 16.79 -22.66
N ASN A 12 20.55 17.90 -22.38
CA ASN A 12 20.37 18.34 -21.00
C ASN A 12 19.27 17.45 -20.39
N GLU A 13 19.61 16.19 -20.10
CA GLU A 13 18.96 15.51 -19.00
C GLU A 13 19.53 16.16 -17.74
N GLU A 14 18.91 17.24 -17.29
CA GLU A 14 19.08 17.72 -15.93
C GLU A 14 18.79 16.53 -15.02
N ALA A 15 19.87 15.88 -14.56
CA ALA A 15 19.79 14.77 -13.64
C ALA A 15 19.01 15.28 -12.43
N PHE A 16 17.79 14.78 -12.26
CA PHE A 16 16.97 15.10 -11.11
C PHE A 16 17.74 14.68 -9.87
N GLU A 17 18.40 15.64 -9.21
CA GLU A 17 19.03 15.44 -7.91
C GLU A 17 17.92 15.55 -6.87
N PRO A 18 17.43 14.42 -6.31
CA PRO A 18 16.37 14.48 -5.33
C PRO A 18 16.91 15.18 -4.07
N ALA A 19 16.20 16.22 -3.62
CA ALA A 19 16.51 16.94 -2.39
C ALA A 19 16.53 16.05 -1.12
N VAL A 20 15.96 14.84 -1.22
CA VAL A 20 15.97 13.80 -0.20
C VAL A 20 16.65 12.55 -0.76
N PRO A 21 17.61 11.93 -0.05
CA PRO A 21 18.24 10.70 -0.50
C PRO A 21 17.23 9.53 -0.51
N LEU A 22 16.75 9.14 -1.69
CA LEU A 22 15.73 8.09 -1.86
C LEU A 22 16.29 6.65 -1.85
N THR A 23 17.61 6.49 -1.78
CA THR A 23 18.28 5.18 -1.91
C THR A 23 17.83 4.18 -0.85
N GLU A 24 17.64 4.63 0.39
CA GLU A 24 17.18 3.74 1.47
C GLU A 24 15.74 3.26 1.25
N LEU A 25 14.87 4.17 0.80
CA LEU A 25 13.48 3.87 0.46
C LEU A 25 13.40 2.88 -0.70
N GLN A 26 14.16 3.12 -1.78
CA GLN A 26 14.24 2.21 -2.92
C GLN A 26 14.71 0.81 -2.50
N ARG A 27 15.75 0.72 -1.66
CA ARG A 27 16.21 -0.57 -1.12
C ARG A 27 15.15 -1.25 -0.26
N ALA A 28 14.46 -0.50 0.60
CA ALA A 28 13.40 -1.03 1.45
C ALA A 28 12.21 -1.57 0.62
N ALA A 29 11.73 -0.78 -0.34
CA ALA A 29 10.68 -1.19 -1.27
C ALA A 29 11.09 -2.42 -2.09
N GLY A 30 12.33 -2.48 -2.56
CA GLY A 30 12.90 -3.65 -3.24
C GLY A 30 12.85 -4.92 -2.38
N ARG A 31 13.26 -4.84 -1.11
CA ARG A 31 13.16 -5.97 -0.17
C ARG A 31 11.72 -6.44 0.03
N VAL A 32 10.77 -5.51 0.16
CA VAL A 32 9.35 -5.86 0.32
C VAL A 32 8.83 -6.58 -0.93
N ARG A 33 9.14 -6.07 -2.12
CA ARG A 33 8.77 -6.73 -3.39
C ARG A 33 9.32 -8.14 -3.44
N GLU A 34 10.60 -8.34 -3.12
CA GLU A 34 11.21 -9.67 -3.14
C GLU A 34 10.49 -10.65 -2.21
N GLN A 35 10.14 -10.22 -0.98
CA GLN A 35 9.44 -11.09 -0.04
C GLN A 35 8.04 -11.48 -0.52
N VAL A 36 7.29 -10.54 -1.12
CA VAL A 36 5.95 -10.83 -1.63
C VAL A 36 6.01 -11.77 -2.84
N HIS A 37 6.97 -11.59 -3.74
CA HIS A 37 7.14 -12.42 -4.94
C HIS A 37 7.55 -13.87 -4.68
N ARG A 38 8.09 -14.17 -3.49
CA ARG A 38 8.35 -15.56 -3.08
C ARG A 38 7.07 -16.37 -2.89
N VAL A 39 5.94 -15.71 -2.63
CA VAL A 39 4.65 -16.36 -2.38
C VAL A 39 3.65 -16.08 -3.50
N ILE A 40 3.70 -14.89 -4.09
CA ILE A 40 2.78 -14.47 -5.15
C ILE A 40 3.49 -14.50 -6.51
N VAL A 41 3.00 -15.36 -7.40
CA VAL A 41 3.53 -15.49 -8.77
C VAL A 41 2.63 -14.73 -9.74
N GLY A 42 3.22 -13.94 -10.65
CA GLY A 42 2.52 -13.32 -11.76
C GLY A 42 1.73 -12.03 -11.45
N GLN A 43 1.82 -11.48 -10.22
CA GLN A 43 1.07 -10.27 -9.81
C GLN A 43 1.98 -9.08 -9.47
N GLN A 44 3.04 -8.86 -10.27
CA GLN A 44 4.02 -7.79 -10.06
C GLN A 44 3.35 -6.40 -9.99
N GLY A 45 2.47 -6.10 -10.96
CA GLY A 45 1.78 -4.82 -11.03
C GLY A 45 0.91 -4.50 -9.80
N LEU A 46 0.25 -5.52 -9.22
CA LEU A 46 -0.54 -5.35 -8.00
C LEU A 46 0.35 -4.95 -6.81
N VAL A 47 1.49 -5.62 -6.63
CA VAL A 47 2.43 -5.31 -5.54
C VAL A 47 2.96 -3.89 -5.68
N ASP A 48 3.24 -3.46 -6.91
CA ASP A 48 3.72 -2.12 -7.21
C ASP A 48 2.69 -1.06 -6.87
N GLN A 49 1.43 -1.25 -7.29
CA GLN A 49 0.33 -0.34 -6.98
C GLN A 49 0.06 -0.25 -5.48
N LEU A 50 0.13 -1.36 -4.76
CA LEU A 50 -0.03 -1.36 -3.30
C LEU A 50 1.10 -0.60 -2.59
N LEU A 51 2.34 -0.73 -3.08
CA LEU A 51 3.47 0.04 -2.54
C LEU A 51 3.35 1.53 -2.85
N ILE A 52 2.91 1.89 -4.05
CA ILE A 52 2.65 3.29 -4.42
C ILE A 52 1.60 3.87 -3.49
N ALA A 53 0.46 3.20 -3.33
CA ALA A 53 -0.61 3.65 -2.45
C ALA A 53 -0.16 3.76 -1.00
N LEU A 54 0.61 2.80 -0.48
CA LEU A 54 1.16 2.88 0.88
C LEU A 54 2.06 4.11 1.07
N LEU A 55 2.91 4.42 0.09
CA LEU A 55 3.84 5.55 0.17
C LEU A 55 3.17 6.91 -0.08
N SER A 56 2.02 6.92 -0.76
CA SER A 56 1.26 8.13 -1.06
C SER A 56 0.06 8.36 -0.12
N ASP A 57 -0.09 7.56 0.93
CA ASP A 57 -1.28 7.54 1.81
C ASP A 57 -2.60 7.38 1.03
N GLY A 58 -2.58 6.52 0.01
CA GLY A 58 -3.71 6.25 -0.88
C GLY A 58 -4.48 4.97 -0.54
N HIS A 59 -5.69 4.86 -1.07
CA HIS A 59 -6.52 3.66 -0.97
C HIS A 59 -6.54 2.88 -2.28
N VAL A 60 -6.62 1.54 -2.20
CA VAL A 60 -6.62 0.65 -3.36
C VAL A 60 -7.88 -0.20 -3.39
N LEU A 61 -8.57 -0.19 -4.54
CA LEU A 61 -9.60 -1.16 -4.87
C LEU A 61 -8.98 -2.29 -5.71
N ILE A 62 -9.08 -3.54 -5.25
CA ILE A 62 -8.52 -4.70 -5.94
C ILE A 62 -9.64 -5.51 -6.57
N GLU A 63 -9.78 -5.42 -7.89
CA GLU A 63 -10.79 -6.16 -8.66
C GLU A 63 -10.21 -7.42 -9.33
N GLY A 64 -11.10 -8.35 -9.69
CA GLY A 64 -10.76 -9.52 -10.50
C GLY A 64 -11.28 -10.85 -9.92
N ALA A 65 -11.06 -11.93 -10.66
CA ALA A 65 -11.62 -13.25 -10.36
C ALA A 65 -11.26 -13.78 -8.94
N PRO A 66 -12.15 -14.59 -8.32
CA PRO A 66 -11.85 -15.24 -7.04
C PRO A 66 -10.63 -16.16 -7.18
N GLY A 67 -9.85 -16.29 -6.09
CA GLY A 67 -8.68 -17.18 -6.05
C GLY A 67 -7.35 -16.56 -6.51
N LEU A 68 -7.33 -15.33 -7.02
CA LEU A 68 -6.11 -14.63 -7.46
C LEU A 68 -5.28 -14.00 -6.31
N ALA A 69 -5.26 -14.65 -5.14
CA ALA A 69 -4.45 -14.27 -3.98
C ALA A 69 -4.57 -12.81 -3.47
N LYS A 70 -5.60 -12.03 -3.86
CA LYS A 70 -5.79 -10.61 -3.46
C LYS A 70 -5.61 -10.36 -1.97
N THR A 71 -6.37 -11.09 -1.15
CA THR A 71 -6.31 -11.01 0.32
C THR A 71 -4.95 -11.43 0.86
N LEU A 72 -4.33 -12.44 0.24
CA LEU A 72 -3.01 -12.92 0.65
C LEU A 72 -1.94 -11.86 0.36
N THR A 73 -1.98 -11.22 -0.80
CA THR A 73 -1.06 -10.12 -1.16
C THR A 73 -1.14 -8.98 -0.15
N ALA A 74 -2.35 -8.52 0.20
CA ALA A 74 -2.53 -7.47 1.21
C ALA A 74 -1.99 -7.88 2.59
N LYS A 75 -2.27 -9.11 3.02
CA LYS A 75 -1.77 -9.65 4.30
C LYS A 75 -0.24 -9.80 4.33
N LEU A 76 0.36 -10.23 3.23
CA LEU A 76 1.82 -10.36 3.11
C LEU A 76 2.49 -9.00 3.14
N LEU A 77 1.94 -8.02 2.40
CA LEU A 77 2.46 -6.66 2.42
C LEU A 77 2.46 -6.09 3.85
N ALA A 78 1.33 -6.17 4.55
CA ALA A 78 1.21 -5.70 5.94
C ALA A 78 2.25 -6.35 6.86
N ARG A 79 2.51 -7.66 6.69
CA ARG A 79 3.56 -8.39 7.42
C ARG A 79 4.97 -7.90 7.06
N CYS A 80 5.26 -7.66 5.77
CA CYS A 80 6.57 -7.17 5.33
C CYS A 80 6.89 -5.78 5.91
N VAL A 81 5.90 -4.90 6.02
CA VAL A 81 6.08 -3.55 6.59
C VAL A 81 5.82 -3.48 8.10
N ARG A 82 5.56 -4.62 8.76
CA ARG A 82 5.28 -4.72 10.20
C ARG A 82 4.13 -3.81 10.67
N THR A 83 3.03 -3.86 9.93
CA THR A 83 1.79 -3.12 10.25
C THR A 83 0.66 -4.07 10.63
N GLY A 84 -0.41 -3.53 11.23
CA GLY A 84 -1.63 -4.30 11.49
C GLY A 84 -2.32 -4.71 10.19
N PHE A 85 -3.03 -5.84 10.23
CA PHE A 85 -3.90 -6.28 9.15
C PHE A 85 -5.27 -6.64 9.73
N SER A 86 -6.30 -5.89 9.33
CA SER A 86 -7.69 -6.20 9.64
C SER A 86 -8.42 -6.53 8.34
N ARG A 87 -9.34 -7.50 8.40
CA ARG A 87 -10.20 -7.90 7.29
C ARG A 87 -11.65 -7.83 7.74
N ILE A 88 -12.41 -6.94 7.12
CA ILE A 88 -13.84 -6.81 7.32
C ILE A 88 -14.53 -7.38 6.08
N GLN A 89 -15.47 -8.30 6.29
CA GLN A 89 -16.33 -8.81 5.22
C GLN A 89 -17.59 -7.96 5.20
N PHE A 90 -17.84 -7.24 4.11
CA PHE A 90 -19.10 -6.58 3.90
C PHE A 90 -20.20 -7.63 3.69
N THR A 91 -21.21 -7.59 4.54
CA THR A 91 -22.47 -8.34 4.44
C THR A 91 -23.61 -7.32 4.37
N PRO A 92 -24.78 -7.66 3.81
CA PRO A 92 -25.91 -6.74 3.73
C PRO A 92 -26.40 -6.27 5.11
N ASP A 93 -26.10 -7.04 6.16
CA ASP A 93 -26.50 -6.75 7.54
C ASP A 93 -25.46 -5.92 8.32
N LEU A 94 -24.30 -5.62 7.74
CA LEU A 94 -23.22 -4.91 8.43
C LEU A 94 -23.65 -3.47 8.74
N MET A 95 -23.67 -3.12 10.03
CA MET A 95 -24.01 -1.78 10.49
C MET A 95 -22.76 -0.90 10.59
N PRO A 96 -22.84 0.43 10.38
CA PRO A 96 -21.70 1.33 10.58
C PRO A 96 -21.11 1.26 12.00
N THR A 97 -21.94 0.93 12.99
CA THR A 97 -21.52 0.71 14.38
C THR A 97 -20.58 -0.48 14.54
N ASP A 98 -20.63 -1.47 13.63
CA ASP A 98 -19.73 -2.61 13.64
C ASP A 98 -18.33 -2.24 13.10
N LEU A 99 -18.15 -1.04 12.54
CA LEU A 99 -16.85 -0.55 12.06
C LEU A 99 -16.29 0.56 12.94
N ILE A 100 -17.14 1.50 13.34
CA ILE A 100 -16.73 2.68 14.12
C ILE A 100 -16.77 2.37 15.62
N GLY A 101 -17.56 1.39 16.03
CA GLY A 101 -17.88 1.11 17.43
C GLY A 101 -19.14 1.87 17.90
N THR A 102 -19.63 1.50 19.08
CA THR A 102 -20.79 2.14 19.70
C THR A 102 -20.61 2.26 21.22
N SER A 103 -21.23 3.28 21.81
CA SER A 103 -21.27 3.42 23.27
C SER A 103 -22.48 2.69 23.83
N VAL A 104 -22.23 1.65 24.63
CA VAL A 104 -23.28 0.84 25.25
C VAL A 104 -23.49 1.31 26.68
N PHE A 105 -24.73 1.64 27.02
CA PHE A 105 -25.11 1.96 28.38
C PHE A 105 -25.20 0.68 29.24
N ASP A 106 -24.45 0.63 30.35
CA ASP A 106 -24.57 -0.44 31.33
C ASP A 106 -25.53 0.00 32.46
N PRO A 107 -26.75 -0.56 32.53
CA PRO A 107 -27.73 -0.19 33.56
C PRO A 107 -27.33 -0.60 34.97
N ARG A 108 -26.28 -1.44 35.15
CA ARG A 108 -25.78 -1.83 36.48
C ARG A 108 -24.86 -0.78 37.08
N THR A 109 -24.09 -0.10 36.23
CA THR A 109 -23.16 0.96 36.64
C THR A 109 -23.69 2.35 36.35
N THR A 110 -24.75 2.47 35.53
CA THR A 110 -25.28 3.75 35.00
C THR A 110 -24.23 4.50 34.17
N GLU A 111 -23.28 3.77 33.57
CA GLU A 111 -22.18 4.34 32.79
C GLU A 111 -22.26 3.91 31.31
N PHE A 112 -21.74 4.75 30.43
CA PHE A 112 -21.54 4.40 29.02
C PHE A 112 -20.16 3.78 28.83
N THR A 113 -20.11 2.54 28.33
CA THR A 113 -18.87 1.86 27.96
C THR A 113 -18.73 1.81 26.45
N PHE A 114 -17.60 2.31 25.93
CA PHE A 114 -17.32 2.24 24.50
C PHE A 114 -16.96 0.81 24.08
N ARG A 115 -17.66 0.28 23.08
CA ARG A 115 -17.32 -0.99 22.43
C ARG A 115 -16.78 -0.71 21.03
N PRO A 116 -15.48 -0.98 20.76
CA PRO A 116 -14.93 -0.87 19.42
C PRO A 116 -15.60 -1.91 18.48
N GLY A 117 -15.73 -1.53 17.20
CA GLY A 117 -16.18 -2.39 16.11
C GLY A 117 -15.10 -3.35 15.63
#